data_AF-A0A8T2BN92-F1
#
_entry.id   AF-A0A8T2BN92-F1
#
_cell.length_a   1.000
_cell.length_b   1.000
_cell.length_c   1.000
_cell.angle_alpha   90.00
_cell.angle_beta   90.00
_cell.angle_gamma   90.00
#
_symmetry.space_group_name_H-M   'P 1'
#
loop_
_entity.id
_entity.type
_entity.pdbx_description
1 polymer ?
#
loop_
_entity_poly.entity_id
_entity_poly.type
_entity_poly.pdbx_seq_one_letter_code
_entity_poly.pdbx_strand_id
1 'polypeptide(L)'
;MEVVLEFIKQSYGNPPVYILENGTPTMKQGSQLKQKDTPRVKYLHACIGGVLKSIRNGSNTRGYFVWSFMDLYELIGGYEVGFGLYSVNFSDPHRKRSPRLSAHWYSDFLKGTTAFLGSQGITELQRNLSSSF
;
A
#
# COMPACT_ATOMS: atom_id res chain seq x y z
N MET A 1 -1.15 13.42 0.56
CA MET A 1 -0.12 13.57 1.62
C MET A 1 0.53 14.95 1.64
N GLU A 2 0.78 15.56 0.48
CA GLU A 2 1.50 16.84 0.37
C GLU A 2 0.95 17.96 1.27
N VAL A 3 -0.37 18.22 1.21
CA VAL A 3 -1.01 19.30 1.97
C VAL A 3 -0.81 19.15 3.48
N VAL A 4 -0.95 17.93 4.02
CA VAL A 4 -0.80 17.66 5.45
C VAL A 4 0.65 17.84 5.90
N LEU A 5 1.61 17.34 5.12
CA LEU A 5 3.03 17.47 5.47
C LEU A 5 3.52 18.92 5.32
N GLU A 6 2.99 19.67 4.36
CA GLU A 6 3.26 21.11 4.22
C GLU A 6 2.71 21.89 5.41
N PHE A 7 1.47 21.58 5.84
CA PHE A 7 0.88 22.17 7.03
C PHE A 7 1.72 21.88 8.28
N ILE A 8 2.13 20.62 8.50
CA ILE A 8 2.98 20.26 9.65
C ILE A 8 4.30 21.04 9.61
N LYS A 9 4.91 21.16 8.42
CA LYS A 9 6.14 21.91 8.20
C LYS A 9 5.99 23.38 8.60
N GLN A 10 4.96 24.05 8.07
CA GLN A 10 4.74 25.49 8.25
C GLN A 10 4.23 25.86 9.64
N SER A 11 3.35 25.03 10.22
CA SER A 11 2.65 25.37 11.45
C SER A 11 3.36 24.91 12.73
N TYR A 12 4.28 23.93 12.63
CA TYR A 12 4.90 23.32 13.81
C TYR A 12 6.44 23.31 13.78
N GLY A 13 7.05 24.13 12.92
CA GLY A 13 8.52 24.25 12.88
C GLY A 13 9.23 23.02 12.30
N ASN A 14 8.57 22.29 11.38
CA ASN A 14 9.13 21.16 10.65
C ASN A 14 9.78 20.05 11.52
N PRO A 15 9.04 19.50 12.50
CA PRO A 15 9.56 18.43 13.35
C PRO A 15 9.81 17.16 12.54
N PRO A 16 10.59 16.19 13.06
CA PRO A 16 10.67 14.86 12.48
C PRO A 16 9.29 14.21 12.39
N VAL A 17 8.88 13.77 11.20
CA VAL A 17 7.58 13.11 10.96
C VAL A 17 7.77 11.67 10.50
N TYR A 18 6.97 10.77 11.06
CA TYR A 18 6.84 9.39 10.60
C TYR A 18 5.36 9.11 10.31
N ILE A 19 5.06 8.66 9.09
CA ILE A 19 3.70 8.23 8.74
C ILE A 19 3.56 6.79 9.20
N LEU A 20 2.94 6.58 10.36
CA LEU A 20 2.83 5.27 10.99
C LEU A 20 1.76 4.38 10.33
N GLU A 21 0.74 4.98 9.74
CA GLU A 21 -0.33 4.25 9.07
C GLU A 21 -0.81 5.00 7.82
N ASN A 22 -0.77 4.32 6.68
CA ASN A 22 -1.44 4.75 5.47
C ASN A 22 -1.82 3.54 4.61
N GLY A 23 -3.07 3.51 4.15
CA GLY A 23 -3.57 2.39 3.37
C GLY A 23 -4.98 2.63 2.86
N THR A 24 -5.47 1.70 2.05
CA THR A 24 -6.83 1.73 1.52
C THR A 24 -7.49 0.35 1.66
N PRO A 25 -8.77 0.29 2.06
CA PRO A 25 -9.48 -0.96 2.22
C PRO A 25 -9.71 -1.64 0.87
N THR A 26 -9.86 -2.96 0.91
CA THR A 26 -10.43 -3.74 -0.19
C THR A 26 -11.50 -4.65 0.37
N MET A 27 -12.70 -4.60 -0.22
CA MET A 27 -13.79 -5.51 0.12
C MET A 27 -13.40 -6.93 -0.28
N LYS A 28 -13.63 -7.92 0.59
CA LYS A 28 -13.38 -9.32 0.28
C LYS A 28 -14.44 -9.90 -0.67
N GLN A 29 -14.37 -9.54 -1.95
CA GLN A 29 -15.13 -10.27 -2.98
C GLN A 29 -14.48 -11.64 -3.28
N GLY A 30 -15.20 -12.52 -3.99
CA GLY A 30 -14.81 -13.91 -4.29
C GLY A 30 -13.38 -14.11 -4.79
N SER A 31 -12.90 -15.35 -4.69
CA SER A 31 -11.49 -15.77 -4.75
C SER A 31 -10.61 -15.14 -5.85
N GLN A 32 -11.15 -14.85 -7.03
CA GLN A 32 -10.36 -14.31 -8.15
C GLN A 32 -10.02 -12.80 -8.04
N LEU A 33 -10.82 -12.00 -7.32
CA LEU A 33 -10.56 -10.56 -7.16
C LEU A 33 -9.58 -10.25 -6.02
N LYS A 34 -9.35 -11.18 -5.09
CA LYS A 34 -8.51 -10.96 -3.90
C LYS A 34 -7.04 -10.68 -4.23
N GLN A 35 -6.55 -11.26 -5.34
CA GLN A 35 -5.14 -11.19 -5.74
C GLN A 35 -4.80 -9.95 -6.57
N LYS A 36 -5.77 -9.35 -7.29
CA LYS A 36 -5.58 -8.20 -8.18
C LYS A 36 -6.05 -6.89 -7.53
N ASP A 37 -5.44 -6.51 -6.42
CA ASP A 37 -5.75 -5.28 -5.66
C ASP A 37 -5.09 -4.02 -6.24
N THR A 38 -5.20 -3.85 -7.55
CA THR A 38 -4.67 -2.71 -8.32
C THR A 38 -5.05 -1.34 -7.77
N PRO A 39 -6.28 -1.12 -7.25
CA PRO A 39 -6.61 0.15 -6.58
C PRO A 39 -5.67 0.47 -5.41
N ARG A 40 -5.24 -0.54 -4.63
CA ARG A 40 -4.27 -0.36 -3.54
C ARG A 40 -2.91 0.06 -4.07
N VAL A 41 -2.42 -0.57 -5.14
CA VAL A 41 -1.16 -0.17 -5.80
C VAL A 41 -1.20 1.30 -6.21
N LYS A 42 -2.28 1.73 -6.91
CA LYS A 42 -2.45 3.12 -7.33
C LYS A 42 -2.48 4.09 -6.15
N TYR A 43 -3.19 3.72 -5.08
CA TYR A 43 -3.28 4.51 -3.85
C TYR A 43 -1.90 4.68 -3.19
N LEU A 44 -1.18 3.59 -2.97
CA LEU A 44 0.15 3.60 -2.34
C LEU A 44 1.14 4.38 -3.19
N HIS A 45 1.17 4.17 -4.51
CA HIS A 45 2.03 4.92 -5.43
C HIS A 45 1.78 6.43 -5.33
N ALA A 46 0.51 6.86 -5.34
CA ALA A 46 0.15 8.27 -5.21
C ALA A 46 0.53 8.85 -3.84
N CYS A 47 0.27 8.11 -2.74
CA CYS A 47 0.58 8.59 -1.39
C CYS A 47 2.09 8.70 -1.16
N ILE A 48 2.84 7.65 -1.50
CA ILE A 48 4.31 7.63 -1.39
C ILE A 48 4.93 8.71 -2.31
N GLY A 49 4.42 8.86 -3.54
CA GLY A 49 4.84 9.94 -4.43
C GLY A 49 4.65 11.33 -3.83
N GLY A 50 3.51 11.56 -3.16
CA GLY A 50 3.26 12.79 -2.43
C GLY A 50 4.23 13.01 -1.26
N VAL A 51 4.55 11.94 -0.50
CA VAL A 51 5.55 12.01 0.57
C VAL A 51 6.93 12.36 0.02
N LEU A 52 7.36 11.71 -1.06
CA LEU A 52 8.63 12.00 -1.73
C LEU A 52 8.70 13.45 -2.21
N LYS A 53 7.59 13.99 -2.75
CA LYS A 53 7.50 15.39 -3.16
C LYS A 53 7.60 16.34 -1.96
N SER A 54 6.94 16.04 -0.84
CA SER A 54 7.07 16.80 0.40
C SER A 54 8.50 16.80 0.95
N ILE A 55 9.19 15.66 0.94
CA ILE A 55 10.60 15.55 1.35
C ILE A 55 11.48 16.43 0.46
N ARG A 56 11.29 16.38 -0.87
CA ARG A 56 12.00 17.26 -1.82
C ARG A 56 11.71 18.75 -1.57
N ASN A 57 10.53 19.06 -1.03
CA ASN A 57 10.12 20.43 -0.65
C ASN A 57 10.49 20.81 0.80
N GLY A 58 11.42 20.06 1.42
CA GLY A 58 12.01 20.41 2.72
C GLY A 58 11.23 19.90 3.94
N SER A 59 10.21 19.06 3.78
CA SER A 59 9.58 18.37 4.91
C SER A 59 10.57 17.40 5.58
N ASN A 60 10.68 17.46 6.91
CA ASN A 60 11.47 16.55 7.74
C ASN A 60 10.76 15.20 7.98
N THR A 61 10.17 14.64 6.93
CA THR A 61 9.54 13.31 6.96
C THR A 61 10.60 12.22 6.79
N ARG A 62 10.61 11.25 7.71
CA ARG A 62 11.69 10.25 7.86
C ARG A 62 11.23 8.80 7.69
N GLY A 63 9.93 8.56 7.61
CA GLY A 63 9.42 7.19 7.44
C GLY A 63 7.97 7.14 6.98
N TYR A 64 7.63 6.02 6.35
CA TYR A 64 6.30 5.70 5.86
C TYR A 64 6.03 4.21 6.06
N PHE A 65 4.92 3.91 6.72
CA PHE A 65 4.50 2.56 7.08
C PHE A 65 3.12 2.29 6.48
N VAL A 66 3.04 1.23 5.68
CA VAL A 66 1.78 0.79 5.06
C VAL A 66 0.90 0.13 6.11
N TRP A 67 -0.34 0.61 6.22
CA TRP A 67 -1.40 -0.12 6.90
C TRP A 67 -2.11 -1.02 5.88
N SER A 68 -1.95 -2.34 5.93
CA SER A 68 -1.19 -3.13 6.91
C SER A 68 -0.35 -4.20 6.23
N PHE A 69 0.51 -4.88 7.00
CA PHE A 69 1.28 -6.01 6.49
C PHE A 69 0.36 -7.14 6.00
N MET A 70 -0.67 -7.51 6.78
CA MET A 70 -1.62 -8.56 6.45
C MET A 70 -3.04 -8.20 6.92
N ASP A 71 -4.04 -8.81 6.31
CA ASP A 71 -5.44 -8.65 6.74
C ASP A 71 -5.56 -9.05 8.22
N LEU A 72 -6.27 -8.21 8.99
CA LEU A 72 -6.54 -8.39 10.40
C LEU A 72 -8.04 -8.17 10.67
N TYR A 73 -8.45 -8.14 11.93
CA TYR A 73 -9.79 -7.74 12.31
C TYR A 73 -9.91 -6.22 12.31
N GLU A 74 -10.62 -5.67 11.32
CA GLU A 74 -10.83 -4.23 11.22
C GLU A 74 -12.01 -3.83 12.13
N LEU A 75 -11.76 -2.98 13.12
CA LEU A 75 -12.72 -2.68 14.20
C LEU A 75 -14.16 -2.39 13.71
N ILE A 76 -14.27 -1.58 12.65
CA ILE A 76 -15.57 -1.18 12.07
C ILE A 76 -16.00 -2.13 10.95
N GLY A 77 -15.04 -2.70 10.20
CA GLY A 77 -15.29 -3.50 8.99
C GLY A 77 -15.31 -5.02 9.22
N GLY A 78 -15.07 -5.47 10.44
CA GLY A 78 -14.87 -6.86 10.80
C GLY A 78 -13.82 -7.54 9.93
N TYR A 79 -14.12 -8.76 9.48
CA TYR A 79 -13.27 -9.51 8.57
C TYR A 79 -13.61 -9.28 7.09
N GLU A 80 -14.64 -8.50 6.77
CA GLU A 80 -15.10 -8.27 5.39
C GLU A 80 -14.26 -7.23 4.65
N VAL A 81 -13.56 -6.39 5.43
CA VAL A 81 -12.63 -5.39 4.95
C VAL A 81 -11.20 -5.87 5.20
N GLY A 82 -10.34 -5.77 4.19
CA GLY A 82 -8.93 -6.08 4.33
C GLY A 82 -8.05 -4.94 3.84
N PHE A 83 -7.13 -4.48 4.69
CA PHE A 83 -6.09 -3.49 4.34
C PHE A 83 -4.75 -4.14 3.96
N GLY A 84 -4.58 -5.42 4.25
CA GLY A 84 -3.29 -6.08 4.19
C GLY A 84 -2.71 -6.20 2.79
N LEU A 85 -1.40 -6.03 2.68
CA LEU A 85 -0.62 -6.48 1.53
C LEU A 85 -0.75 -8.00 1.33
N TYR A 86 -0.90 -8.74 2.44
CA TYR A 86 -1.23 -10.16 2.45
C TYR A 86 -2.69 -10.39 2.83
N SER A 87 -3.41 -11.15 2.01
CA SER A 87 -4.73 -11.64 2.39
C SER A 87 -4.62 -12.80 3.39
N VAL A 88 -5.53 -12.85 4.37
CA VAL A 88 -5.60 -13.93 5.36
C VAL A 88 -6.90 -14.70 5.21
N ASN A 89 -6.80 -16.04 5.12
CA ASN A 89 -7.96 -16.92 5.15
C ASN A 89 -8.40 -17.15 6.62
N PHE A 90 -9.39 -16.38 7.07
CA PHE A 90 -9.95 -16.49 8.43
C PHE A 90 -10.86 -17.71 8.63
N SER A 91 -11.26 -18.41 7.57
CA SER A 91 -11.99 -19.69 7.68
C SER A 91 -11.04 -20.88 7.88
N ASP A 92 -9.78 -20.75 7.45
CA ASP A 92 -8.75 -21.77 7.63
C ASP A 92 -8.15 -21.69 9.06
N PRO A 93 -8.17 -22.78 9.86
CA PRO A 93 -7.59 -22.79 11.20
C PRO A 93 -6.09 -22.47 11.21
N HIS A 94 -5.36 -22.77 10.15
CA HIS A 94 -3.93 -22.44 10.01
C HIS A 94 -3.70 -20.99 9.52
N ARG A 95 -4.78 -20.25 9.23
CA ARG A 95 -4.74 -18.84 8.82
C ARG A 95 -3.82 -18.63 7.63
N LYS A 96 -3.96 -19.42 6.56
CA LYS A 96 -3.12 -19.28 5.37
C LYS A 96 -3.07 -17.82 4.88
N ARG A 97 -1.86 -17.32 4.61
CA ARG A 97 -1.60 -15.99 4.06
C ARG A 97 -1.21 -16.09 2.60
N SER A 98 -1.77 -15.22 1.77
CA SER A 98 -1.46 -15.16 0.33
C SER A 98 -1.11 -13.72 -0.05
N PRO A 99 0.05 -13.49 -0.70
CA PRO A 99 0.43 -12.15 -1.14
C PRO A 99 -0.56 -11.63 -2.18
N ARG A 100 -0.88 -10.34 -2.10
CA ARG A 100 -1.62 -9.62 -3.15
C ARG A 100 -0.65 -8.98 -4.14
N LEU A 101 -1.16 -8.49 -5.27
CA LEU A 101 -0.38 -7.70 -6.23
C LEU A 101 0.36 -6.53 -5.56
N SER A 102 -0.29 -5.84 -4.61
CA SER A 102 0.33 -4.76 -3.84
C SER A 102 1.54 -5.20 -3.01
N ALA A 103 1.60 -6.44 -2.52
CA ALA A 103 2.77 -6.95 -1.80
C ALA A 103 3.99 -7.06 -2.73
N HIS A 104 3.79 -7.60 -3.93
CA HIS A 104 4.84 -7.70 -4.95
C HIS A 104 5.31 -6.31 -5.38
N TRP A 105 4.37 -5.43 -5.73
CA TRP A 105 4.68 -4.06 -6.09
C TRP A 105 5.45 -3.31 -5.00
N TYR A 106 5.04 -3.43 -3.73
CA TYR A 106 5.69 -2.74 -2.63
C TYR A 106 7.10 -3.30 -2.37
N SER A 107 7.30 -4.61 -2.49
CA SER A 107 8.63 -5.23 -2.46
C SER A 107 9.54 -4.68 -3.56
N ASP A 108 9.05 -4.61 -4.79
CA ASP A 108 9.84 -4.10 -5.92
C ASP A 108 10.16 -2.61 -5.77
N PHE A 109 9.22 -1.83 -5.23
CA PHE A 109 9.41 -0.42 -4.92
C PHE A 109 10.54 -0.24 -3.92
N LEU A 110 10.52 -1.01 -2.81
CA LEU A 110 11.56 -0.95 -1.78
C LEU A 110 12.93 -1.42 -2.28
N LYS A 111 12.97 -2.36 -3.23
CA LYS A 111 14.22 -2.82 -3.88
C LYS A 111 14.74 -1.83 -4.92
N GLY A 112 13.97 -0.80 -5.28
CA GLY A 112 14.32 0.14 -6.35
C GLY A 112 14.26 -0.49 -7.75
N THR A 113 13.63 -1.66 -7.90
CA THR A 113 13.47 -2.35 -9.20
C THR A 113 12.27 -1.88 -9.99
N THR A 114 11.41 -1.06 -9.38
CA THR A 114 10.26 -0.44 -10.05
C THR A 114 10.73 0.71 -10.95
N ALA A 115 10.95 0.44 -12.23
CA ALA A 115 10.91 1.50 -13.24
C ALA A 115 9.54 2.19 -13.15
N PHE A 116 9.51 3.53 -13.07
CA PHE A 116 8.30 4.35 -12.92
C PHE A 116 7.09 3.75 -13.66
N LEU A 117 6.24 3.00 -12.94
CA LEU A 117 5.14 2.28 -13.58
C LEU A 117 4.01 3.28 -13.77
N GLY A 118 4.00 3.91 -14.95
CA GLY A 118 2.77 4.42 -15.52
C GLY A 118 1.71 3.31 -15.63
N SER A 119 0.53 3.62 -16.14
CA SER A 119 -0.56 2.65 -16.34
C SER A 119 -0.11 1.36 -17.04
N GLN A 120 0.88 1.43 -17.94
CA GLN A 120 1.44 0.29 -18.65
C GLN A 120 2.24 -0.67 -17.76
N GLY A 121 3.00 -0.16 -16.78
CA GLY A 121 3.81 -0.99 -15.90
C GLY A 121 3.00 -1.80 -14.89
N ILE A 122 1.87 -1.26 -14.44
CA ILE A 122 0.90 -2.00 -13.61
C ILE A 122 0.27 -3.14 -14.42
N THR A 123 -0.02 -2.90 -15.70
CA THR A 123 -0.59 -3.90 -16.62
C THR A 123 0.41 -5.02 -16.88
N GLU A 124 1.70 -4.69 -17.00
CA GLU A 124 2.76 -5.67 -17.21
C GLU A 124 3.02 -6.54 -15.96
N LEU A 125 3.04 -5.96 -14.76
CA LEU A 125 3.07 -6.72 -13.50
C LEU A 125 1.88 -7.70 -13.38
N GLN A 126 0.68 -7.24 -13.70
CA GLN A 126 -0.51 -8.09 -13.72
C GLN A 126 -0.39 -9.23 -14.72
N ARG A 127 0.18 -8.96 -15.90
CA ARG A 127 0.41 -9.98 -16.96
C ARG A 127 1.42 -11.02 -16.50
N ASN A 128 2.56 -10.60 -15.96
CA ASN A 128 3.63 -11.50 -15.51
C ASN A 128 3.19 -12.39 -14.34
N LEU A 129 2.37 -11.86 -13.43
CA LEU A 129 1.75 -12.67 -12.36
C LEU A 129 0.69 -13.63 -12.88
N SER A 130 -0.03 -13.26 -13.94
CA SER A 130 -1.05 -14.15 -14.55
C SER A 130 -0.43 -15.26 -15.41
N SER A 131 0.82 -15.11 -15.90
CA SER A 131 1.54 -16.13 -16.66
C SER A 131 2.35 -17.09 -15.80
N SER A 132 2.40 -16.86 -14.49
CA SER A 132 3.18 -17.65 -13.53
C SER A 132 2.33 -18.71 -12.79
N PHE A 133 1.08 -18.90 -13.21
CA PHE A 133 0.13 -19.89 -12.68
C PHE A 133 -0.62 -20.60 -13.81
#